data_AF-A0ABD7STL3-F1
#
_entry.id   AF-A0ABD7STL3-F1
#
_cell.length_a   1.000
_cell.length_b   1.000
_cell.length_c   1.000
_cell.angle_alpha   90.00
_cell.angle_beta   90.00
_cell.angle_gamma   90.00
#
_symmetry.space_group_name_H-M   'P 1'
#
loop_
_entity.id
_entity.type
_entity.pdbx_description
1 polymer ?
#
loop_
_entity_poly.entity_id
_entity_poly.type
_entity_poly.pdbx_seq_one_letter_code
_entity_poly.pdbx_strand_id
1 'polypeptide(L)'
;MATLTKQERAWFNKLQKVLNECPFDTSDFDSFTIGDRGVTVFKKAKEVSEHQGKFETDLHESVDALDAEVFELRFPFGVASAAG
;
A
#
# COMPACT_ATOMS: atom_id res chain seq x y z
N MET A 1 11.36 -8.69 -17.91
CA MET A 1 11.76 -7.83 -16.78
C MET A 1 13.09 -7.19 -17.10
N ALA A 2 13.30 -5.93 -16.71
CA ALA A 2 14.63 -5.31 -16.77
C ALA A 2 15.63 -6.09 -15.90
N THR A 3 16.90 -6.09 -16.28
CA THR A 3 17.95 -6.78 -15.52
C THR A 3 18.49 -5.87 -14.41
N LEU A 4 18.32 -6.29 -13.17
CA LEU A 4 18.93 -5.61 -12.02
C LEU A 4 20.43 -5.91 -11.91
N THR A 5 21.20 -4.89 -11.53
CA THR A 5 22.55 -5.05 -10.99
C THR A 5 22.52 -5.90 -9.71
N LYS A 6 23.70 -6.38 -9.29
CA LYS A 6 23.83 -7.14 -8.03
C LYS A 6 23.38 -6.32 -6.82
N GLN A 7 23.71 -5.02 -6.80
CA GLN A 7 23.37 -4.11 -5.70
C GLN A 7 21.87 -3.85 -5.62
N GLU A 8 21.21 -3.55 -6.75
CA GLU A 8 19.76 -3.35 -6.80
C GLU A 8 19.01 -4.61 -6.34
N ARG A 9 19.40 -5.79 -6.85
CA ARG A 9 18.80 -7.07 -6.43
C ARG A 9 18.96 -7.30 -4.92
N ALA A 10 20.15 -7.07 -4.38
CA ALA A 10 20.40 -7.24 -2.95
C ALA A 10 19.53 -6.28 -2.11
N TRP A 11 19.34 -5.05 -2.58
CA TRP A 11 18.49 -4.07 -1.90
C TRP A 11 17.01 -4.49 -1.90
N PHE A 12 16.44 -4.85 -3.06
CA PHE A 12 15.05 -5.31 -3.13
C PHE A 12 14.80 -6.59 -2.32
N ASN A 13 15.76 -7.53 -2.32
CA ASN A 13 15.67 -8.73 -1.47
C ASN A 13 15.66 -8.37 0.02
N LYS A 14 16.46 -7.38 0.44
CA LYS A 14 16.44 -6.89 1.82
C LYS A 14 15.10 -6.25 2.17
N LEU A 15 14.55 -5.41 1.30
CA LEU A 15 13.25 -4.79 1.50
C LEU A 15 12.15 -5.86 1.62
N GLN A 16 12.10 -6.83 0.70
CA GLN A 16 11.13 -7.92 0.75
C GLN A 16 11.27 -8.74 2.03
N LYS A 17 12.50 -9.01 2.48
CA LYS A 17 12.74 -9.74 3.74
C LYS A 17 12.16 -8.99 4.93
N VAL A 18 12.36 -7.68 5.01
CA VAL A 18 11.78 -6.85 6.10
C VAL A 18 10.25 -6.92 6.08
N LEU A 19 9.63 -6.81 4.90
CA LEU A 19 8.17 -6.91 4.79
C LEU A 19 7.66 -8.31 5.17
N ASN A 20 8.38 -9.37 4.80
CA ASN A 20 8.03 -10.75 5.16
C ASN A 20 8.17 -11.05 6.65
N GLU A 21 8.99 -10.28 7.39
CA GLU A 21 9.18 -10.39 8.83
C GLU A 21 8.14 -9.59 9.64
N CYS A 22 7.04 -9.16 9.00
CA CYS A 22 5.93 -8.47 9.65
C CYS A 22 5.43 -9.27 10.88
N PRO A 23 5.43 -8.69 12.09
CA PRO A 23 5.22 -9.45 13.32
C PRO A 23 3.74 -9.59 13.72
N PHE A 24 2.80 -9.26 12.84
CA PHE A 24 1.37 -9.24 13.12
C PHE A 24 0.54 -9.75 11.94
N ASP A 25 -0.73 -10.09 12.22
CA ASP A 25 -1.69 -10.47 11.18
C ASP A 25 -2.03 -9.28 10.28
N THR A 26 -1.82 -9.46 8.97
CA THR A 26 -2.05 -8.42 7.96
C THR A 26 -3.43 -8.50 7.32
N SER A 27 -4.31 -9.40 7.78
CA SER A 27 -5.63 -9.63 7.18
C SER A 27 -6.56 -8.41 7.15
N ASP A 28 -6.38 -7.46 8.07
CA ASP A 28 -7.15 -6.21 8.15
C ASP A 28 -6.45 -4.99 7.54
N PHE A 29 -5.25 -5.18 6.99
CA PHE A 29 -4.47 -4.10 6.39
C PHE A 29 -4.53 -4.16 4.86
N ASP A 30 -4.55 -2.99 4.23
CA ASP A 30 -4.33 -2.85 2.80
C ASP A 30 -3.64 -1.50 2.52
N SER A 31 -3.33 -1.22 1.26
CA SER A 31 -2.62 -0.01 0.87
C SER A 31 -2.99 0.49 -0.51
N PHE A 32 -2.87 1.80 -0.73
CA PHE A 32 -3.08 2.41 -2.03
C PHE A 32 -2.04 3.48 -2.32
N THR A 33 -1.92 3.85 -3.59
CA THR A 33 -1.20 5.03 -4.03
C THR A 33 -2.09 5.85 -4.95
N ILE A 34 -2.05 7.17 -4.81
CA ILE A 34 -2.69 8.13 -5.72
C ILE A 34 -1.70 8.69 -6.75
N GLY A 35 -0.50 8.09 -6.83
CA GLY A 35 0.62 8.55 -7.64
C GLY A 35 1.83 8.96 -6.80
N ASP A 36 2.85 9.49 -7.47
CA ASP A 36 4.12 9.91 -6.87
C ASP A 36 4.91 8.76 -6.20
N ARG A 37 5.46 9.00 -5.01
CA ARG A 37 6.36 8.07 -4.31
C ARG A 37 5.76 7.54 -3.02
N GLY A 38 4.50 7.85 -2.74
CA GLY A 38 3.80 7.50 -1.50
C GLY A 38 2.93 6.26 -1.66
N VAL A 39 2.92 5.42 -0.64
CA VAL A 39 1.95 4.35 -0.44
C VAL A 39 1.31 4.54 0.92
N THR A 40 0.02 4.84 0.93
CA THR A 40 -0.78 4.95 2.15
C THR A 40 -1.18 3.56 2.60
N VAL A 41 -0.89 3.22 3.85
CA VAL A 41 -1.29 1.99 4.52
C VAL A 41 -2.48 2.31 5.42
N PHE A 42 -3.53 1.49 5.33
CA PHE A 42 -4.75 1.67 6.10
C PHE A 42 -5.23 0.34 6.71
N LYS A 43 -6.13 0.43 7.70
CA LYS A 43 -6.79 -0.68 8.39
C LYS A 43 -8.28 -0.74 8.06
N LYS A 44 -9.03 -1.69 8.66
CA LYS A 44 -10.47 -1.86 8.41
C LYS A 44 -10.76 -2.17 6.95
N ALA A 45 -9.91 -2.97 6.29
CA ALA A 45 -9.93 -3.19 4.85
C ALA A 45 -11.33 -3.61 4.33
N LYS A 46 -12.02 -4.46 5.09
CA LYS A 46 -13.39 -4.86 4.78
C LYS A 46 -14.40 -3.72 4.88
N GLU A 47 -14.37 -2.94 5.96
CA GLU A 47 -15.29 -1.81 6.18
C GLU A 47 -15.07 -0.71 5.14
N VAL A 48 -13.80 -0.44 4.79
CA VAL A 48 -13.42 0.48 3.71
C VAL A 48 -13.99 0.00 2.38
N SER A 49 -13.83 -1.27 2.04
CA SER A 49 -14.38 -1.84 0.81
C SER A 49 -15.92 -1.77 0.76
N GLU A 50 -16.59 -2.06 1.89
CA GLU A 50 -18.04 -1.94 2.01
C GLU A 50 -18.52 -0.50 1.88
N HIS A 51 -17.81 0.47 2.49
CA HIS A 51 -18.10 1.89 2.36
C HIS A 51 -17.91 2.36 0.92
N GLN A 52 -16.79 1.99 0.30
CA GLN A 52 -16.47 2.32 -1.09
C GLN A 52 -17.56 1.83 -2.04
N GLY A 53 -17.96 0.57 -1.93
CA GLY A 53 -19.01 -0.01 -2.77
C GLY A 53 -20.41 0.59 -2.51
N LYS A 54 -20.70 0.99 -1.26
CA LYS A 54 -22.01 1.57 -0.89
C LYS A 54 -22.18 3.01 -1.36
N PHE A 55 -21.12 3.80 -1.31
CA PHE A 55 -21.16 5.24 -1.59
C PHE A 55 -20.50 5.62 -2.92
N GLU A 56 -19.96 4.64 -3.66
CA GLU A 56 -19.30 4.84 -4.96
C GLU A 56 -18.16 5.88 -4.91
N THR A 57 -17.45 5.94 -3.78
CA THR A 57 -16.33 6.87 -3.57
C THR A 57 -15.02 6.31 -4.09
N ASP A 58 -14.02 7.15 -4.26
CA ASP A 58 -12.66 6.67 -4.41
C ASP A 58 -12.16 5.99 -3.12
N LEU A 59 -11.17 5.11 -3.23
CA LEU A 59 -10.65 4.36 -2.08
C LEU A 59 -10.12 5.30 -0.98
N HIS A 60 -9.40 6.35 -1.36
CA HIS A 60 -8.82 7.30 -0.42
C HIS A 60 -9.89 8.07 0.38
N GLU A 61 -11.02 8.41 -0.25
CA GLU A 61 -12.15 9.08 0.42
C GLU A 61 -12.81 8.16 1.46
N SER A 62 -12.95 6.87 1.15
CA SER A 62 -13.45 5.88 2.13
C SER A 62 -12.50 5.65 3.29
N VAL A 63 -11.19 5.67 3.03
CA VAL A 63 -10.17 5.56 4.09
C VAL A 63 -10.22 6.76 5.04
N ASP A 64 -10.35 7.98 4.50
CA ASP A 64 -10.50 9.20 5.29
C ASP A 64 -11.82 9.21 6.09
N ALA A 65 -12.94 8.89 5.44
CA ALA A 65 -14.26 8.87 6.07
C ALA A 65 -14.36 7.90 7.27
N LEU A 66 -13.56 6.83 7.26
CA LEU A 66 -13.54 5.82 8.32
C LEU A 66 -12.38 5.97 9.31
N ASP A 67 -11.57 7.03 9.22
CA ASP A 67 -10.35 7.21 10.03
C ASP A 67 -9.50 5.92 10.04
N ALA A 68 -9.24 5.42 8.83
CA ALA A 68 -8.61 4.12 8.60
C ALA A 68 -7.12 4.21 8.25
N GLU A 69 -6.61 5.40 7.92
CA GLU A 69 -5.19 5.61 7.62
C GLU A 69 -4.32 5.28 8.85
N VAL A 70 -3.19 4.61 8.59
CA VAL A 70 -2.24 4.20 9.64
C VAL A 70 -0.87 4.81 9.41
N PHE A 71 -0.37 4.79 8.18
CA PHE A 71 1.00 5.20 7.88
C PHE A 71 1.22 5.48 6.39
N GLU A 72 2.24 6.28 6.05
CA GLU A 72 2.70 6.48 4.67
C GLU A 72 4.12 5.94 4.47
N LEU A 73 4.28 5.03 3.51
CA LEU A 73 5.59 4.56 3.03
C LEU A 73 6.05 5.41 1.85
N ARG A 74 7.27 5.98 1.95
CA ARG A 74 7.86 6.79 0.88
C ARG A 74 9.00 6.07 0.15
N PHE A 75 8.78 5.78 -1.13
CA PHE A 75 9.74 5.12 -2.00
C PHE A 75 10.76 6.11 -2.60
N PRO A 76 11.96 5.65 -3.03
CA PRO A 76 12.91 6.49 -3.73
C PRO A 76 12.58 6.69 -5.23
N PHE A 77 11.61 5.95 -5.74
CA PHE A 77 11.13 5.97 -7.12
C PHE A 77 9.60 6.03 -7.16
N GLY A 78 9.03 6.29 -8.35
CA GLY A 78 7.58 6.42 -8.52
C GLY A 78 6.84 5.09 -8.28
N VAL A 79 5.66 5.18 -7.68
CA VAL A 79 4.70 4.11 -7.49
C VAL A 79 3.42 4.52 -8.20
N ALA A 80 2.89 3.64 -9.05
CA ALA A 80 1.67 3.89 -9.78
C ALA A 80 0.67 2.78 -9.46
N SER A 81 -0.60 3.15 -9.26
CA SER A 81 -1.68 2.16 -9.29
C SER A 81 -1.89 1.70 -10.73
N ALA A 82 -1.83 0.38 -10.94
CA ALA A 82 -2.11 -0.23 -12.24
C ALA A 82 -3.54 -0.79 -12.33
N ALA A 83 -4.27 -0.81 -11.20
CA ALA A 83 -5.67 -1.17 -11.14
C ALA A 83 -6.48 0.13 -11.01
N GLY A 84 -7.29 0.40 -12.03
CA GLY A 84 -8.27 1.46 -12.14
C GLY A 84 -9.39 0.96 -13.04
#